data_AF-A0A6B0BC83-F1
#
_entry.id   AF-A0A6B0BC83-F1
#
_cell.length_a   1.000
_cell.length_b   1.000
_cell.length_c   1.000
_cell.angle_alpha   90.00
_cell.angle_beta   90.00
_cell.angle_gamma   90.00
#
_symmetry.space_group_name_H-M   'P 1'
#
loop_
_entity.id
_entity.type
_entity.pdbx_description
1 polymer ?
#
loop_
_entity_poly.entity_id
_entity_poly.type
_entity_poly.pdbx_seq_one_letter_code
_entity_poly.pdbx_strand_id
1 'polypeptide(L)'
;IDADPTKKTAFDNAITQAESYLNKDNGANKDKQAVEQAIQSVMSTENALNGDANLQRAKTEATQAIDNLTHLNTPQKTALKQQVNAAQRVSGVTDLKNSATSLKSAMDQLKQAIADHDTIVAGGNYTNASPDKQGAYTDAYNAAKNIVNGSPNVITNAADVTAATQRVNNAETGLNGDTNLATAKQQAKDALRQMTHLSDAQKQSITGQIDSATQVTGVQSVKDNATNLDNAMNQLRNSIANKDEVKASQPYVDADRDKQNAYNTAVTSAENIINATSQPTLDPSAVTQAANQVSTNKTALNGAQNLANKKQETTANINQLSHLNNAQKQDLNTQVTNAPNISTVNQVKTKAEQLDQAMERLINGIHDKDQVKQSVNYTDADPEKQTAYNNAVTAAENIINQANGTNANQSQVEAALSTVTTTKQALNGDRKVTDAKNNANQTLSTLDNLNNA
;
A
#
# COMPACT_ATOMS: atom_id res chain seq x y z
N ILE A 1 66.87 17.45 56.68
CA ILE A 1 66.07 18.35 55.82
C ILE A 1 64.59 18.43 56.24
N ASP A 2 63.86 17.32 56.45
CA ASP A 2 62.45 17.30 56.94
C ASP A 2 62.30 17.41 58.48
N ALA A 3 63.38 17.68 59.20
CA ALA A 3 63.31 17.90 60.65
C ALA A 3 62.55 19.19 60.97
N ASP A 4 61.99 19.28 62.17
CA ASP A 4 61.22 20.46 62.59
C ASP A 4 62.09 21.73 62.47
N PRO A 5 61.54 22.89 62.07
CA PRO A 5 62.31 24.11 61.86
C PRO A 5 63.17 24.50 63.08
N THR A 6 62.63 24.35 64.28
CA THR A 6 63.33 24.65 65.54
C THR A 6 64.54 23.75 65.79
N LYS A 7 64.44 22.46 65.43
CA LYS A 7 65.54 21.48 65.56
C LYS A 7 66.63 21.71 64.52
N LYS A 8 66.25 22.10 63.30
CA LYS A 8 67.19 22.51 62.25
C LYS A 8 67.98 23.74 62.69
N THR A 9 67.29 24.80 63.11
CA THR A 9 67.94 26.01 63.63
C THR A 9 68.84 25.73 64.83
N ALA A 10 68.43 24.84 65.75
CA ALA A 10 69.27 24.45 66.88
C ALA A 10 70.57 23.74 66.43
N PHE A 11 70.49 22.85 65.44
CA PHE A 11 71.66 22.20 64.85
C PHE A 11 72.54 23.19 64.08
N ASP A 12 71.95 24.03 63.23
CA ASP A 12 72.69 25.06 62.47
C ASP A 12 73.44 26.01 63.42
N ASN A 13 72.79 26.46 64.50
CA ASN A 13 73.42 27.28 65.54
C ASN A 13 74.56 26.55 66.27
N ALA A 14 74.40 25.25 66.56
CA ALA A 14 75.45 24.45 67.20
C ALA A 14 76.67 24.29 66.28
N ILE A 15 76.45 24.11 64.96
CA ILE A 15 77.50 24.07 63.94
C ILE A 15 78.20 25.43 63.83
N THR A 16 77.45 26.53 63.69
CA THR A 16 78.03 27.89 63.64
C THR A 16 78.87 28.18 64.88
N GLN A 17 78.40 27.75 66.07
CA GLN A 17 79.16 27.89 67.30
C GLN A 17 80.45 27.08 67.28
N ALA A 18 80.43 25.83 66.81
CA ALA A 18 81.62 25.00 66.70
C ALA A 18 82.62 25.53 65.65
N GLU A 19 82.13 26.02 64.51
CA GLU A 19 82.93 26.68 63.47
C GLU A 19 83.64 27.93 64.00
N SER A 20 82.96 28.70 64.86
CA SER A 20 83.56 29.88 65.51
C SER A 20 84.76 29.55 66.41
N TYR A 21 84.89 28.31 66.89
CA TYR A 21 86.03 27.85 67.68
C TYR A 21 87.14 27.27 66.81
N LEU A 22 86.80 26.72 65.64
CA LEU A 22 87.74 26.06 64.71
C LEU A 22 88.36 27.00 63.66
N ASN A 23 87.84 28.22 63.54
CA ASN A 23 88.35 29.21 62.58
C ASN A 23 89.80 29.62 62.92
N LYS A 24 90.72 29.40 61.98
CA LYS A 24 92.18 29.60 62.18
C LYS A 24 92.61 31.06 62.15
N ASP A 25 91.83 31.92 61.51
CA ASP A 25 92.17 33.33 61.34
C ASP A 25 91.57 34.18 62.47
N ASN A 26 90.32 33.86 62.87
CA ASN A 26 89.49 34.71 63.74
C ASN A 26 88.79 33.94 64.88
N GLY A 27 89.07 32.65 65.07
CA GLY A 27 88.35 31.80 66.02
C GLY A 27 88.63 32.15 67.47
N ALA A 28 87.63 31.94 68.33
CA ALA A 28 87.81 32.16 69.77
C ALA A 28 88.74 31.08 70.36
N ASN A 29 89.86 31.48 70.97
CA ASN A 29 90.75 30.56 71.69
C ASN A 29 90.06 30.06 72.98
N LYS A 30 89.41 28.89 72.91
CA LYS A 30 88.63 28.28 73.98
C LYS A 30 89.39 27.16 74.67
N ASP A 31 89.10 26.95 75.96
CA ASP A 31 89.64 25.82 76.69
C ASP A 31 89.04 24.49 76.23
N LYS A 32 89.67 23.39 76.64
CA LYS A 32 89.26 22.02 76.30
C LYS A 32 87.79 21.75 76.66
N GLN A 33 87.31 22.26 77.79
CA GLN A 33 85.97 21.99 78.28
C GLN A 33 84.90 22.68 77.42
N ALA A 34 85.13 23.92 77.00
CA ALA A 34 84.25 24.65 76.09
C ALA A 34 84.20 24.01 74.69
N VAL A 35 85.31 23.45 74.22
CA VAL A 35 85.34 22.67 72.96
C VAL A 35 84.56 21.36 73.10
N GLU A 36 84.73 20.63 74.20
CA GLU A 36 83.95 19.40 74.49
C GLU A 36 82.45 19.68 74.58
N GLN A 37 82.04 20.80 75.18
CA GLN A 37 80.64 21.24 75.23
C GLN A 37 80.08 21.58 73.84
N ALA A 38 80.85 22.23 72.97
CA ALA A 38 80.44 22.51 71.60
C ALA A 38 80.26 21.21 70.79
N ILE A 39 81.19 20.26 70.94
CA ILE A 39 81.07 18.91 70.33
C ILE A 39 79.79 18.21 70.83
N GLN A 40 79.53 18.23 72.14
CA GLN A 40 78.32 17.64 72.72
C GLN A 40 77.04 18.32 72.22
N SER A 41 77.06 19.65 72.04
CA SER A 41 75.94 20.41 71.50
C SER A 41 75.63 20.02 70.05
N VAL A 42 76.66 19.90 69.21
CA VAL A 42 76.51 19.43 67.82
C VAL A 42 75.92 18.02 67.80
N MET A 43 76.50 17.07 68.54
CA MET A 43 75.99 15.69 68.59
C MET A 43 74.55 15.60 69.12
N SER A 44 74.21 16.37 70.16
CA SER A 44 72.86 16.34 70.73
C SER A 44 71.82 16.95 69.79
N THR A 45 72.17 18.02 69.08
CA THR A 45 71.25 18.69 68.15
C THR A 45 71.13 17.92 66.83
N GLU A 46 72.19 17.24 66.38
CA GLU A 46 72.17 16.29 65.26
C GLU A 46 71.22 15.12 65.56
N ASN A 47 71.40 14.46 66.71
CA ASN A 47 70.52 13.37 67.15
C ASN A 47 69.07 13.82 67.39
N ALA A 48 68.85 15.10 67.68
CA ALA A 48 67.51 15.66 67.83
C ALA A 48 66.80 15.88 66.49
N LEU A 49 67.51 15.90 65.36
CA LEU A 49 66.90 16.02 64.03
C LEU A 49 65.96 14.84 63.78
N ASN A 50 64.68 15.15 63.55
CA ASN A 50 63.59 14.17 63.49
C ASN A 50 62.99 14.02 62.10
N GLY A 51 63.78 14.25 61.05
CA GLY A 51 63.29 14.20 59.66
C GLY A 51 62.69 12.84 59.29
N ASP A 52 63.32 11.75 59.72
CA ASP A 52 62.85 10.39 59.41
C ASP A 52 61.55 10.05 60.15
N ALA A 53 61.43 10.45 61.42
CA ALA A 53 60.20 10.29 62.19
C ALA A 53 59.04 11.11 61.58
N ASN A 54 59.32 12.35 61.15
CA ASN A 54 58.35 13.18 60.44
C ASN A 54 57.91 12.54 59.12
N LEU A 55 58.84 11.97 58.34
CA LEU A 55 58.52 11.23 57.12
C LEU A 55 57.64 10.02 57.40
N GLN A 56 57.97 9.21 58.41
CA GLN A 56 57.18 8.01 58.75
C GLN A 56 55.77 8.37 59.24
N ARG A 57 55.62 9.44 60.02
CA ARG A 57 54.31 9.97 60.43
C ARG A 57 53.51 10.41 59.20
N ALA A 58 54.11 11.20 58.30
CA ALA A 58 53.46 11.63 57.07
C ALA A 58 52.99 10.45 56.21
N LYS A 59 53.82 9.40 56.07
CA LYS A 59 53.45 8.17 55.34
C LYS A 59 52.24 7.47 55.98
N THR A 60 52.21 7.38 57.30
CA THR A 60 51.11 6.75 58.05
C THR A 60 49.80 7.52 57.84
N GLU A 61 49.85 8.84 58.01
CA GLU A 61 48.69 9.72 57.82
C GLU A 61 48.18 9.69 56.37
N ALA A 62 49.07 9.72 55.38
CA ALA A 62 48.69 9.65 53.97
C ALA A 62 48.09 8.29 53.59
N THR A 63 48.64 7.19 54.11
CA THR A 63 48.10 5.84 53.91
C THR A 63 46.68 5.73 54.47
N GLN A 64 46.46 6.22 55.69
CA GLN A 64 45.15 6.22 56.33
C GLN A 64 44.15 7.14 55.61
N ALA A 65 44.60 8.29 55.11
CA ALA A 65 43.78 9.15 54.29
C ALA A 65 43.34 8.46 52.98
N ILE A 66 44.25 7.75 52.29
CA ILE A 66 43.94 7.01 51.06
C ILE A 66 42.92 5.90 51.31
N ASP A 67 43.01 5.20 52.45
CA ASP A 67 42.02 4.19 52.82
C ASP A 67 40.61 4.78 52.94
N ASN A 68 40.51 6.00 53.45
CA ASN A 68 39.24 6.73 53.61
C ASN A 68 38.73 7.40 52.34
N LEU A 69 39.53 7.48 51.25
CA LEU A 69 39.06 8.03 49.99
C LEU A 69 37.99 7.13 49.38
N THR A 70 36.75 7.62 49.39
CA THR A 70 35.63 6.95 48.74
C THR A 70 35.80 6.98 47.22
N HIS A 71 35.09 6.12 46.49
CA HIS A 71 35.12 6.01 45.02
C HIS A 71 36.39 5.45 44.36
N LEU A 72 37.56 5.52 44.99
CA LEU A 72 38.74 4.77 44.52
C LEU A 72 38.50 3.26 44.63
N ASN A 73 38.91 2.50 43.62
CA ASN A 73 38.89 1.04 43.70
C ASN A 73 40.08 0.50 44.52
N THR A 74 39.99 -0.76 44.94
CA THR A 74 41.01 -1.40 45.76
C THR A 74 42.40 -1.39 45.08
N PRO A 75 42.54 -1.73 43.78
CA PRO A 75 43.83 -1.65 43.10
C PRO A 75 44.46 -0.25 43.13
N GLN A 76 43.69 0.83 42.92
CA GLN A 76 44.16 2.21 43.00
C GLN A 76 44.66 2.55 44.41
N LYS A 77 43.89 2.22 45.44
CA LYS A 77 44.30 2.45 46.85
C LYS A 77 45.61 1.72 47.15
N THR A 78 45.75 0.48 46.71
CA THR A 78 46.98 -0.31 46.90
C THR A 78 48.18 0.33 46.20
N ALA A 79 48.04 0.72 44.93
CA ALA A 79 49.11 1.34 44.17
C ALA A 79 49.55 2.69 44.77
N LEU A 80 48.60 3.53 45.19
CA LEU A 80 48.90 4.82 45.83
C LEU A 80 49.60 4.64 47.18
N LYS A 81 49.18 3.66 48.00
CA LYS A 81 49.87 3.33 49.26
C LYS A 81 51.29 2.84 49.03
N GLN A 82 51.54 2.06 47.98
CA GLN A 82 52.91 1.67 47.59
C GLN A 82 53.76 2.89 47.21
N GLN A 83 53.22 3.84 46.45
CA GLN A 83 53.91 5.09 46.11
C GLN A 83 54.22 5.92 47.37
N VAL A 84 53.27 6.06 48.30
CA VAL A 84 53.49 6.76 49.59
C VAL A 84 54.60 6.10 50.39
N ASN A 85 54.60 4.77 50.48
CA ASN A 85 55.64 4.03 51.20
C ASN A 85 57.04 4.18 50.57
N ALA A 86 57.12 4.34 49.25
CA ALA A 86 58.37 4.56 48.53
C ALA A 86 58.91 6.01 48.61
N ALA A 87 58.09 6.99 49.01
CA ALA A 87 58.51 8.39 49.05
C ALA A 87 59.65 8.65 50.08
N GLN A 88 60.57 9.54 49.73
CA GLN A 88 61.77 9.86 50.54
C GLN A 88 61.69 11.20 51.29
N ARG A 89 60.60 11.96 51.08
CA ARG A 89 60.42 13.34 51.54
C ARG A 89 59.00 13.55 52.04
N VAL A 90 58.83 14.35 53.10
CA VAL A 90 57.49 14.72 53.60
C VAL A 90 56.67 15.46 52.54
N SER A 91 57.33 16.33 51.75
CA SER A 91 56.70 17.04 50.62
C SER A 91 56.15 16.07 49.57
N GLY A 92 56.93 15.07 49.16
CA GLY A 92 56.49 14.06 48.18
C GLY A 92 55.32 13.21 48.68
N VAL A 93 55.27 12.89 49.99
CA VAL A 93 54.10 12.23 50.60
C VAL A 93 52.86 13.13 50.55
N THR A 94 53.04 14.43 50.78
CA THR A 94 51.96 15.42 50.71
C THR A 94 51.42 15.55 49.29
N ASP A 95 52.29 15.59 48.29
CA ASP A 95 51.90 15.65 46.87
C ASP A 95 51.13 14.40 46.43
N LEU A 96 51.54 13.21 46.89
CA LEU A 96 50.84 11.95 46.63
C LEU A 96 49.45 11.92 47.28
N LYS A 97 49.32 12.43 48.51
CA LYS A 97 48.01 12.55 49.20
C LYS A 97 47.07 13.48 48.43
N ASN A 98 47.57 14.61 47.94
CA ASN A 98 46.81 15.54 47.11
C ASN A 98 46.42 14.89 45.78
N SER A 99 47.35 14.19 45.12
CA SER A 99 47.09 13.46 43.87
C SER A 99 46.03 12.37 44.05
N ALA A 100 46.05 11.64 45.16
CA ALA A 100 45.02 10.65 45.49
C ALA A 100 43.63 11.29 45.65
N THR A 101 43.57 12.49 46.25
CA THR A 101 42.31 13.25 46.41
C THR A 101 41.77 13.73 45.06
N SER A 102 42.65 14.18 44.16
CA SER A 102 42.29 14.51 42.78
C SER A 102 41.78 13.29 42.02
N LEU A 103 42.45 12.13 42.17
CA LEU A 103 42.01 10.87 41.56
C LEU A 103 40.63 10.46 42.08
N LYS A 104 40.37 10.59 43.39
CA LYS A 104 39.03 10.32 43.96
C LYS A 104 37.95 11.14 43.28
N SER A 105 38.23 12.41 43.04
CA SER A 105 37.28 13.32 42.40
C SER A 105 37.03 12.94 40.94
N ALA A 106 38.09 12.61 40.19
CA ALA A 106 37.96 12.14 38.81
C ALA A 106 37.22 10.79 38.72
N MET A 107 37.44 9.87 39.67
CA MET A 107 36.75 8.58 39.72
C MET A 107 35.27 8.71 40.06
N ASP A 108 34.90 9.69 40.89
CA ASP A 108 33.50 10.01 41.18
C ASP A 108 32.78 10.48 39.92
N GLN A 109 33.39 11.41 39.18
CA GLN A 109 32.89 11.89 37.88
C GLN A 109 32.76 10.76 36.85
N LEU A 110 33.77 9.89 36.74
CA LEU A 110 33.71 8.75 35.83
C LEU A 110 32.54 7.81 36.15
N LYS A 111 32.30 7.53 37.43
CA LYS A 111 31.18 6.68 37.87
C LYS A 111 29.83 7.29 37.53
N GLN A 112 29.69 8.61 37.68
CA GLN A 112 28.48 9.33 37.30
C GLN A 112 28.25 9.28 35.78
N ALA A 113 29.30 9.49 34.98
CA ALA A 113 29.22 9.47 33.52
C ALA A 113 28.79 8.11 32.92
N ILE A 114 29.00 7.00 33.64
CA ILE A 114 28.59 5.66 33.18
C ILE A 114 27.36 5.11 33.91
N ALA A 115 26.75 5.89 34.81
CA ALA A 115 25.65 5.42 35.65
C ALA A 115 24.39 5.11 34.82
N ASP A 116 24.11 5.90 33.79
CA ASP A 116 22.89 5.82 32.98
C ASP A 116 23.01 4.88 31.78
N HIS A 117 24.05 4.03 31.73
CA HIS A 117 24.33 3.15 30.59
C HIS A 117 23.12 2.35 30.12
N ASP A 118 22.44 1.65 31.05
CA ASP A 118 21.31 0.79 30.73
C ASP A 118 20.15 1.58 30.10
N THR A 119 19.96 2.83 30.55
CA THR A 119 18.95 3.75 29.99
C THR A 119 19.34 4.21 28.59
N ILE A 120 20.62 4.56 28.38
CA ILE A 120 21.12 5.04 27.09
C ILE A 120 21.00 3.95 26.03
N VAL A 121 21.46 2.72 26.31
CA VAL A 121 21.44 1.63 25.31
C VAL A 121 20.04 1.10 25.00
N ALA A 122 19.09 1.27 25.91
CA ALA A 122 17.67 0.99 25.67
C ALA A 122 16.96 2.11 24.90
N GLY A 123 17.53 3.32 24.87
CA GLY A 123 16.94 4.50 24.26
C GLY A 123 17.02 4.52 22.74
N GLY A 124 16.03 5.15 22.10
CA GLY A 124 15.96 5.31 20.64
C GLY A 124 17.18 6.00 20.03
N ASN A 125 17.80 6.93 20.76
CA ASN A 125 19.00 7.63 20.27
C ASN A 125 20.20 6.69 20.13
N TYR A 126 20.28 5.64 20.94
CA TYR A 126 21.29 4.58 20.78
C TYR A 126 20.82 3.54 19.75
N THR A 127 19.60 2.98 19.88
CA THR A 127 19.17 1.86 19.04
C THR A 127 19.06 2.22 17.55
N ASN A 128 18.73 3.47 17.23
CA ASN A 128 18.68 3.99 15.87
C ASN A 128 20.01 4.62 15.40
N ALA A 129 21.02 4.72 16.25
CA ALA A 129 22.30 5.32 15.88
C ALA A 129 23.02 4.47 14.83
N SER A 130 23.91 5.12 14.09
CA SER A 130 24.79 4.42 13.15
C SER A 130 25.68 3.41 13.91
N PRO A 131 25.99 2.24 13.31
CA PRO A 131 26.75 1.20 14.00
C PRO A 131 28.12 1.67 14.56
N ASP A 132 28.78 2.61 13.87
CA ASP A 132 30.04 3.21 14.33
C ASP A 132 29.87 4.02 15.62
N LYS A 133 28.75 4.74 15.77
CA LYS A 133 28.43 5.53 16.97
C LYS A 133 28.03 4.65 18.14
N GLN A 134 27.24 3.60 17.88
CA GLN A 134 26.92 2.57 18.87
C GLN A 134 28.18 1.90 19.41
N GLY A 135 29.08 1.50 18.51
CA GLY A 135 30.38 0.94 18.84
C GLY A 135 31.23 1.90 19.68
N ALA A 136 31.36 3.16 19.24
CA ALA A 136 32.15 4.17 19.96
C ALA A 136 31.67 4.40 21.40
N TYR A 137 30.35 4.46 21.62
CA TYR A 137 29.79 4.59 22.96
C TYR A 137 30.06 3.34 23.82
N THR A 138 29.81 2.15 23.25
CA THR A 138 30.02 0.87 23.94
C THR A 138 31.48 0.68 24.35
N ASP A 139 32.41 1.01 23.46
CA ASP A 139 33.85 0.91 23.72
C ASP A 139 34.30 1.91 24.80
N ALA A 140 33.82 3.16 24.73
CA ALA A 140 34.12 4.18 25.74
C ALA A 140 33.58 3.78 27.13
N TYR A 141 32.34 3.28 27.19
CA TYR A 141 31.74 2.76 28.41
C TYR A 141 32.54 1.58 28.98
N ASN A 142 32.93 0.60 28.16
CA ASN A 142 33.70 -0.55 28.61
C ASN A 142 35.09 -0.15 29.13
N ALA A 143 35.76 0.80 28.46
CA ALA A 143 37.02 1.36 28.92
C ALA A 143 36.86 2.06 30.29
N ALA A 144 35.81 2.86 30.46
CA ALA A 144 35.48 3.52 31.72
C ALA A 144 35.15 2.51 32.83
N LYS A 145 34.38 1.46 32.52
CA LYS A 145 34.03 0.37 33.44
C LYS A 145 35.27 -0.39 33.93
N ASN A 146 36.23 -0.64 33.04
CA ASN A 146 37.52 -1.25 33.39
C ASN A 146 38.31 -0.38 34.38
N ILE A 147 38.34 0.94 34.16
CA ILE A 147 38.96 1.90 35.10
C ILE A 147 38.24 1.88 36.44
N VAL A 148 36.90 1.89 36.45
CA VAL A 148 36.09 1.79 37.68
C VAL A 148 36.40 0.52 38.46
N ASN A 149 36.53 -0.62 37.79
CA ASN A 149 36.85 -1.91 38.40
C ASN A 149 38.33 -2.04 38.81
N GLY A 150 39.22 -1.26 38.20
CA GLY A 150 40.67 -1.35 38.40
C GLY A 150 41.30 -2.57 37.72
N SER A 151 40.68 -3.06 36.64
CA SER A 151 41.11 -4.23 35.87
C SER A 151 40.80 -4.02 34.39
N PRO A 152 41.67 -4.41 33.44
CA PRO A 152 42.95 -5.11 33.66
C PRO A 152 44.08 -4.20 34.17
N ASN A 153 43.97 -2.89 33.98
CA ASN A 153 45.02 -1.94 34.30
C ASN A 153 44.62 -1.04 35.47
N VAL A 154 45.58 -0.77 36.36
CA VAL A 154 45.40 0.16 37.48
C VAL A 154 45.82 1.57 37.05
N ILE A 155 44.85 2.48 36.96
CA ILE A 155 45.10 3.88 36.60
C ILE A 155 45.09 4.74 37.86
N THR A 156 46.22 5.36 38.19
CA THR A 156 46.38 6.24 39.38
C THR A 156 46.49 7.72 39.03
N ASN A 157 46.54 8.08 37.75
CA ASN A 157 46.59 9.47 37.29
C ASN A 157 45.17 10.02 37.08
N ALA A 158 44.86 11.14 37.74
CA ALA A 158 43.54 11.78 37.65
C ALA A 158 43.21 12.30 36.23
N ALA A 159 44.21 12.74 35.47
CA ALA A 159 44.03 13.23 34.10
C ALA A 159 43.59 12.10 33.15
N ASP A 160 44.13 10.89 33.31
CA ASP A 160 43.74 9.73 32.50
C ASP A 160 42.28 9.32 32.76
N VAL A 161 41.85 9.36 34.02
CA VAL A 161 40.44 9.12 34.41
C VAL A 161 39.52 10.22 33.85
N THR A 162 39.99 11.47 33.88
CA THR A 162 39.25 12.61 33.30
C THR A 162 39.12 12.44 31.78
N ALA A 163 40.17 12.03 31.09
CA ALA A 163 40.13 11.76 29.65
C ALA A 163 39.16 10.62 29.30
N ALA A 164 39.11 9.55 30.10
CA ALA A 164 38.13 8.48 29.93
C ALA A 164 36.69 8.98 30.12
N THR A 165 36.46 9.84 31.11
CA THR A 165 35.15 10.49 31.35
C THR A 165 34.72 11.31 30.13
N GLN A 166 35.63 12.12 29.57
CA GLN A 166 35.35 12.91 28.37
C GLN A 166 35.04 12.04 27.15
N ARG A 167 35.72 10.89 26.99
CA ARG A 167 35.44 9.95 25.89
C ARG A 167 34.03 9.40 25.96
N VAL A 168 33.55 9.03 27.15
CA VAL A 168 32.16 8.56 27.35
C VAL A 168 31.18 9.66 26.96
N ASN A 169 31.33 10.87 27.52
CA ASN A 169 30.43 11.99 27.24
C ASN A 169 30.41 12.38 25.76
N ASN A 170 31.57 12.38 25.09
CA ASN A 170 31.68 12.69 23.67
C ASN A 170 31.04 11.60 22.80
N ALA A 171 31.18 10.33 23.18
CA ALA A 171 30.57 9.23 22.44
C ALA A 171 29.04 9.20 22.63
N GLU A 172 28.55 9.50 23.84
CA GLU A 172 27.13 9.64 24.14
C GLU A 172 26.48 10.79 23.35
N THR A 173 27.08 11.98 23.40
CA THR A 173 26.63 13.14 22.60
C THR A 173 26.75 12.92 21.10
N GLY A 174 27.63 12.00 20.68
CA GLY A 174 27.81 11.59 19.29
C GLY A 174 26.76 10.59 18.77
N LEU A 175 25.90 10.05 19.64
CA LEU A 175 24.79 9.19 19.22
C LEU A 175 23.80 10.00 18.39
N ASN A 176 23.41 9.43 17.24
CA ASN A 176 22.64 10.12 16.20
C ASN A 176 21.31 9.42 15.88
N GLY A 177 20.82 8.53 16.74
CA GLY A 177 19.63 7.74 16.47
C GLY A 177 18.36 8.57 16.32
N ASP A 178 18.19 9.63 17.10
CA ASP A 178 17.01 10.50 17.00
C ASP A 178 17.00 11.26 15.66
N THR A 179 18.18 11.75 15.24
CA THR A 179 18.37 12.40 13.93
C THR A 179 18.11 11.42 12.78
N ASN A 180 18.61 10.19 12.89
CA ASN A 180 18.38 9.14 11.90
C ASN A 180 16.89 8.81 11.78
N LEU A 181 16.17 8.69 12.91
CA LEU A 181 14.73 8.46 12.93
C LEU A 181 13.94 9.61 12.31
N ALA A 182 14.28 10.86 12.66
CA ALA A 182 13.64 12.04 12.09
C ALA A 182 13.84 12.12 10.57
N THR A 183 15.06 11.83 10.11
CA THR A 183 15.41 11.78 8.68
C THR A 183 14.62 10.69 7.95
N ALA A 184 14.55 9.49 8.51
CA ALA A 184 13.77 8.39 7.96
C ALA A 184 12.28 8.75 7.83
N LYS A 185 11.69 9.37 8.88
CA LYS A 185 10.30 9.84 8.85
C LYS A 185 10.07 10.87 7.75
N GLN A 186 10.97 11.84 7.62
CA GLN A 186 10.87 12.86 6.58
C GLN A 186 10.93 12.24 5.18
N GLN A 187 11.89 11.37 4.91
CA GLN A 187 12.02 10.66 3.64
C GLN A 187 10.80 9.80 3.32
N ALA A 188 10.24 9.11 4.32
CA ALA A 188 9.02 8.32 4.15
C ALA A 188 7.81 9.20 3.81
N LYS A 189 7.65 10.35 4.48
CA LYS A 189 6.61 11.33 4.16
C LYS A 189 6.79 11.92 2.76
N ASP A 190 8.02 12.21 2.34
CA ASP A 190 8.30 12.74 1.02
C ASP A 190 7.97 11.71 -0.07
N ALA A 191 8.35 10.45 0.12
CA ALA A 191 7.96 9.36 -0.76
C ALA A 191 6.43 9.19 -0.84
N LEU A 192 5.74 9.22 0.31
CA LEU A 192 4.28 9.13 0.40
C LEU A 192 3.57 10.24 -0.38
N ARG A 193 4.12 11.47 -0.39
CA ARG A 193 3.54 12.57 -1.16
C ARG A 193 3.59 12.31 -2.67
N GLN A 194 4.62 11.61 -3.16
CA GLN A 194 4.78 11.26 -4.57
C GLN A 194 3.88 10.10 -5.03
N MET A 195 3.28 9.35 -4.11
CA MET A 195 2.32 8.29 -4.43
C MET A 195 1.02 8.90 -4.95
N THR A 196 0.66 8.62 -6.21
CA THR A 196 -0.46 9.29 -6.89
C THR A 196 -1.75 8.49 -6.90
N HIS A 197 -1.70 7.23 -6.44
CA HIS A 197 -2.83 6.31 -6.44
C HIS A 197 -3.38 6.08 -5.03
N LEU A 198 -2.78 6.61 -3.97
CA LEU A 198 -3.40 6.57 -2.65
C LEU A 198 -4.51 7.62 -2.51
N SER A 199 -5.60 7.28 -1.82
CA SER A 199 -6.60 8.27 -1.40
C SER A 199 -6.04 9.17 -0.29
N ASP A 200 -6.65 10.34 -0.10
CA ASP A 200 -6.23 11.27 0.96
C ASP A 200 -6.33 10.65 2.35
N ALA A 201 -7.39 9.86 2.59
CA ALA A 201 -7.55 9.13 3.85
C ALA A 201 -6.43 8.09 4.05
N GLN A 202 -6.04 7.36 3.00
CA GLN A 202 -4.91 6.42 3.06
C GLN A 202 -3.60 7.16 3.40
N LYS A 203 -3.32 8.27 2.70
CA LYS A 203 -2.13 9.11 2.97
C LYS A 203 -2.12 9.64 4.40
N GLN A 204 -3.26 10.11 4.90
CA GLN A 204 -3.38 10.60 6.28
C GLN A 204 -3.09 9.49 7.29
N SER A 205 -3.69 8.31 7.12
CA SER A 205 -3.49 7.19 8.04
C SER A 205 -2.04 6.69 8.03
N ILE A 206 -1.42 6.61 6.85
CA ILE A 206 0.00 6.21 6.70
C ILE A 206 0.91 7.28 7.32
N THR A 207 0.61 8.57 7.15
CA THR A 207 1.35 9.64 7.82
C THR A 207 1.33 9.45 9.35
N GLY A 208 0.17 9.10 9.92
CA GLY A 208 0.06 8.76 11.34
C GLY A 208 0.91 7.55 11.76
N GLN A 209 0.99 6.51 10.92
CA GLN A 209 1.86 5.35 11.15
C GLN A 209 3.36 5.73 11.11
N ILE A 210 3.77 6.57 10.15
CA ILE A 210 5.14 7.10 10.06
C ILE A 210 5.47 7.91 11.32
N ASP A 211 4.55 8.77 11.77
CA ASP A 211 4.76 9.62 12.94
C ASP A 211 4.84 8.82 14.25
N SER A 212 4.09 7.73 14.35
CA SER A 212 4.08 6.84 15.53
C SER A 212 5.28 5.89 15.61
N ALA A 213 5.97 5.64 14.49
CA ALA A 213 7.11 4.74 14.47
C ALA A 213 8.28 5.26 15.35
N THR A 214 8.86 4.38 16.16
CA THR A 214 9.95 4.71 17.10
C THR A 214 11.32 4.20 16.66
N GLN A 215 11.35 3.40 15.59
CA GLN A 215 12.57 2.81 15.03
C GLN A 215 12.66 3.08 13.53
N VAL A 216 13.88 3.30 13.03
CA VAL A 216 14.14 3.55 11.60
C VAL A 216 13.62 2.39 10.74
N THR A 217 13.80 1.14 11.19
CA THR A 217 13.29 -0.05 10.51
C THR A 217 11.76 -0.07 10.44
N GLY A 218 11.07 0.36 11.50
CA GLY A 218 9.61 0.50 11.52
C GLY A 218 9.10 1.53 10.52
N VAL A 219 9.79 2.68 10.41
CA VAL A 219 9.48 3.69 9.38
C VAL A 219 9.64 3.11 7.97
N GLN A 220 10.72 2.36 7.74
CA GLN A 220 10.97 1.70 6.46
C GLN A 220 9.86 0.70 6.11
N SER A 221 9.42 -0.14 7.06
CA SER A 221 8.29 -1.07 6.84
C SER A 221 6.99 -0.36 6.47
N VAL A 222 6.68 0.78 7.11
CA VAL A 222 5.49 1.59 6.76
C VAL A 222 5.60 2.14 5.34
N LYS A 223 6.79 2.63 4.94
CA LYS A 223 7.07 3.13 3.59
C LYS A 223 6.93 2.03 2.53
N ASP A 224 7.44 0.83 2.80
CA ASP A 224 7.34 -0.30 1.88
C ASP A 224 5.88 -0.75 1.72
N ASN A 225 5.12 -0.84 2.82
CA ASN A 225 3.69 -1.13 2.75
C ASN A 225 2.92 -0.06 1.95
N ALA A 226 3.22 1.22 2.14
CA ALA A 226 2.61 2.31 1.39
C ALA A 226 2.87 2.20 -0.12
N THR A 227 4.09 1.79 -0.51
CA THR A 227 4.45 1.57 -1.91
C THR A 227 3.66 0.41 -2.52
N ASN A 228 3.53 -0.70 -1.79
CA ASN A 228 2.71 -1.83 -2.23
C ASN A 228 1.23 -1.46 -2.33
N LEU A 229 0.73 -0.67 -1.39
CA LEU A 229 -0.65 -0.19 -1.40
C LEU A 229 -0.91 0.72 -2.61
N ASP A 230 0.00 1.64 -2.93
CA ASP A 230 -0.13 2.53 -4.09
C ASP A 230 -0.21 1.74 -5.40
N ASN A 231 0.63 0.71 -5.55
CA ASN A 231 0.57 -0.21 -6.69
C ASN A 231 -0.76 -0.99 -6.75
N ALA A 232 -1.24 -1.52 -5.63
CA ALA A 232 -2.53 -2.22 -5.58
C ALA A 232 -3.70 -1.27 -5.91
N MET A 233 -3.63 -0.02 -5.45
CA MET A 233 -4.63 1.00 -5.73
C MET A 233 -4.62 1.45 -7.20
N ASN A 234 -3.46 1.45 -7.86
CA ASN A 234 -3.37 1.63 -9.31
C ASN A 234 -4.09 0.49 -10.05
N GLN A 235 -3.80 -0.76 -9.69
CA GLN A 235 -4.47 -1.93 -10.26
C GLN A 235 -5.99 -1.88 -10.07
N LEU A 236 -6.45 -1.51 -8.87
CA LEU A 236 -7.88 -1.37 -8.56
C LEU A 236 -8.55 -0.31 -9.44
N ARG A 237 -7.95 0.87 -9.58
CA ARG A 237 -8.49 1.92 -10.47
C ARG A 237 -8.55 1.48 -11.92
N ASN A 238 -7.50 0.85 -12.42
CA ASN A 238 -7.46 0.34 -13.79
C ASN A 238 -8.54 -0.74 -14.02
N SER A 239 -8.83 -1.58 -13.01
CA SER A 239 -9.85 -2.63 -13.12
C SER A 239 -11.26 -2.07 -13.37
N ILE A 240 -11.56 -0.86 -12.88
CA ILE A 240 -12.88 -0.20 -13.03
C ILE A 240 -12.88 0.97 -14.03
N ALA A 241 -11.75 1.28 -14.67
CA ALA A 241 -11.62 2.44 -15.56
C ALA A 241 -12.67 2.44 -16.68
N ASN A 242 -12.96 1.26 -17.24
CA ASN A 242 -13.90 1.10 -18.36
C ASN A 242 -15.26 0.53 -17.89
N LYS A 243 -15.66 0.75 -16.63
CA LYS A 243 -16.90 0.17 -16.06
C LYS A 243 -18.15 0.53 -16.88
N ASP A 244 -18.22 1.76 -17.38
CA ASP A 244 -19.39 2.27 -18.11
C ASP A 244 -19.45 1.69 -19.53
N GLU A 245 -18.30 1.54 -20.19
CA GLU A 245 -18.18 0.83 -21.47
C GLU A 245 -18.60 -0.64 -21.34
N VAL A 246 -18.17 -1.32 -20.27
CA VAL A 246 -18.58 -2.71 -20.00
C VAL A 246 -20.09 -2.79 -19.81
N LYS A 247 -20.70 -1.89 -19.03
CA LYS A 247 -22.15 -1.89 -18.79
C LYS A 247 -22.98 -1.58 -20.05
N ALA A 248 -22.42 -0.85 -21.01
CA ALA A 248 -23.07 -0.59 -22.30
C ALA A 248 -22.85 -1.72 -23.33
N SER A 249 -21.91 -2.62 -23.08
CA SER A 249 -21.50 -3.65 -24.04
C SER A 249 -22.49 -4.82 -24.15
N GLN A 250 -22.53 -5.45 -25.33
CA GLN A 250 -23.34 -6.65 -25.60
C GLN A 250 -23.13 -7.77 -24.56
N PRO A 251 -21.88 -8.14 -24.19
CA PRO A 251 -21.64 -9.17 -23.19
C PRO A 251 -22.29 -8.91 -21.83
N TYR A 252 -22.51 -7.64 -21.45
CA TYR A 252 -23.16 -7.29 -20.20
C TYR A 252 -24.69 -7.23 -20.33
N VAL A 253 -25.21 -6.49 -21.32
CA VAL A 253 -26.67 -6.23 -21.43
C VAL A 253 -27.48 -7.52 -21.63
N ASP A 254 -26.89 -8.49 -22.33
CA ASP A 254 -27.51 -9.80 -22.58
C ASP A 254 -27.10 -10.87 -21.55
N ALA A 255 -26.24 -10.53 -20.57
CA ALA A 255 -25.82 -11.47 -19.52
C ALA A 255 -26.96 -11.82 -18.56
N ASP A 256 -26.79 -12.93 -17.85
CA ASP A 256 -27.69 -13.30 -16.77
C ASP A 256 -27.65 -12.26 -15.65
N ARG A 257 -28.81 -12.06 -15.01
CA ARG A 257 -28.98 -11.00 -14.01
C ARG A 257 -28.08 -11.19 -12.78
N ASP A 258 -27.82 -12.42 -12.37
CA ASP A 258 -26.88 -12.73 -11.29
C ASP A 258 -25.44 -12.35 -11.66
N LYS A 259 -25.02 -12.56 -12.92
CA LYS A 259 -23.69 -12.17 -13.42
C LYS A 259 -23.54 -10.65 -13.55
N GLN A 260 -24.58 -9.95 -14.03
CA GLN A 260 -24.63 -8.49 -14.01
C GLN A 260 -24.48 -7.96 -12.58
N ASN A 261 -25.24 -8.53 -11.62
CA ASN A 261 -25.19 -8.15 -10.22
C ASN A 261 -23.82 -8.42 -9.58
N ALA A 262 -23.20 -9.56 -9.89
CA ALA A 262 -21.86 -9.89 -9.38
C ALA A 262 -20.80 -8.89 -9.89
N TYR A 263 -20.84 -8.53 -11.17
CA TYR A 263 -19.98 -7.48 -11.72
C TYR A 263 -20.23 -6.12 -11.07
N ASN A 264 -21.50 -5.69 -10.99
CA ASN A 264 -21.87 -4.42 -10.36
C ASN A 264 -21.44 -4.34 -8.89
N THR A 265 -21.59 -5.44 -8.15
CA THR A 265 -21.18 -5.53 -6.75
C THR A 265 -19.68 -5.39 -6.61
N ALA A 266 -18.90 -6.08 -7.45
CA ALA A 266 -17.44 -5.97 -7.44
C ALA A 266 -16.97 -4.54 -7.77
N VAL A 267 -17.59 -3.90 -8.77
CA VAL A 267 -17.31 -2.48 -9.11
C VAL A 267 -17.63 -1.57 -7.92
N THR A 268 -18.79 -1.75 -7.29
CA THR A 268 -19.20 -0.95 -6.11
C THR A 268 -18.22 -1.14 -4.94
N SER A 269 -17.78 -2.37 -4.68
CA SER A 269 -16.77 -2.65 -3.65
C SER A 269 -15.43 -1.98 -3.95
N ALA A 270 -14.99 -1.98 -5.21
CA ALA A 270 -13.79 -1.28 -5.65
C ALA A 270 -13.92 0.25 -5.47
N GLU A 271 -15.07 0.82 -5.85
CA GLU A 271 -15.36 2.25 -5.66
C GLU A 271 -15.37 2.65 -4.19
N ASN A 272 -15.92 1.80 -3.30
CA ASN A 272 -15.92 2.04 -1.86
C ASN A 272 -14.49 2.12 -1.29
N ILE A 273 -13.59 1.24 -1.75
CA ILE A 273 -12.17 1.29 -1.35
C ILE A 273 -11.50 2.56 -1.88
N ILE A 274 -11.72 2.91 -3.15
CA ILE A 274 -11.13 4.09 -3.79
C ILE A 274 -11.57 5.40 -3.12
N ASN A 275 -12.86 5.49 -2.77
CA ASN A 275 -13.48 6.71 -2.27
C ASN A 275 -13.59 6.76 -0.75
N ALA A 276 -13.01 5.79 -0.02
CA ALA A 276 -13.06 5.76 1.44
C ALA A 276 -12.45 7.04 2.04
N THR A 277 -13.27 7.78 2.79
CA THR A 277 -12.86 9.02 3.49
C THR A 277 -12.57 8.81 4.97
N SER A 278 -13.04 7.71 5.56
CA SER A 278 -12.81 7.32 6.95
C SER A 278 -12.48 5.83 7.02
N GLN A 279 -11.51 5.46 7.87
CA GLN A 279 -11.03 4.08 8.03
C GLN A 279 -10.71 3.39 6.68
N PRO A 280 -9.78 3.96 5.89
CA PRO A 280 -9.46 3.41 4.58
C PRO A 280 -8.82 2.02 4.71
N THR A 281 -8.99 1.19 3.67
CA THR A 281 -8.24 -0.06 3.55
C THR A 281 -6.76 0.25 3.32
N LEU A 282 -5.90 -0.25 4.22
CA LEU A 282 -4.44 -0.09 4.15
C LEU A 282 -3.68 -1.38 3.77
N ASP A 283 -4.40 -2.50 3.69
CA ASP A 283 -3.85 -3.79 3.31
C ASP A 283 -3.79 -3.90 1.78
N PRO A 284 -2.60 -3.95 1.16
CA PRO A 284 -2.46 -4.07 -0.28
C PRO A 284 -3.13 -5.33 -0.83
N SER A 285 -3.14 -6.43 -0.08
CA SER A 285 -3.70 -7.71 -0.53
C SER A 285 -5.22 -7.65 -0.67
N ALA A 286 -5.91 -6.99 0.26
CA ALA A 286 -7.35 -6.74 0.19
C ALA A 286 -7.72 -5.87 -1.03
N VAL A 287 -6.90 -4.86 -1.32
CA VAL A 287 -7.08 -3.99 -2.51
C VAL A 287 -6.89 -4.78 -3.80
N THR A 288 -5.83 -5.60 -3.90
CA THR A 288 -5.60 -6.48 -5.05
C THR A 288 -6.73 -7.50 -5.22
N GLN A 289 -7.27 -8.06 -4.12
CA GLN A 289 -8.39 -8.99 -4.18
C GLN A 289 -9.65 -8.32 -4.76
N ALA A 290 -9.95 -7.09 -4.37
CA ALA A 290 -11.07 -6.34 -4.94
C ALA A 290 -10.90 -6.11 -6.46
N ALA A 291 -9.68 -5.78 -6.91
CA ALA A 291 -9.37 -5.61 -8.33
C ALA A 291 -9.57 -6.93 -9.11
N ASN A 292 -9.09 -8.05 -8.54
CA ASN A 292 -9.28 -9.37 -9.13
C ASN A 292 -10.76 -9.76 -9.22
N GLN A 293 -11.56 -9.43 -8.20
CA GLN A 293 -12.99 -9.72 -8.21
C GLN A 293 -13.72 -8.99 -9.35
N VAL A 294 -13.35 -7.74 -9.63
CA VAL A 294 -13.87 -6.98 -10.79
C VAL A 294 -13.52 -7.70 -12.09
N SER A 295 -12.25 -8.09 -12.25
CA SER A 295 -11.77 -8.79 -13.45
C SER A 295 -12.48 -10.14 -13.66
N THR A 296 -12.56 -10.96 -12.61
CA THR A 296 -13.23 -12.27 -12.65
C THR A 296 -14.72 -12.15 -12.96
N ASN A 297 -15.43 -11.19 -12.36
CA ASN A 297 -16.85 -11.01 -12.66
C ASN A 297 -17.09 -10.39 -14.03
N LYS A 298 -16.16 -9.58 -14.56
CA LYS A 298 -16.20 -9.09 -15.93
C LYS A 298 -16.08 -10.23 -16.94
N THR A 299 -15.16 -11.17 -16.73
CA THR A 299 -14.99 -12.33 -17.63
C THR A 299 -16.12 -13.35 -17.50
N ALA A 300 -16.81 -13.39 -16.35
CA ALA A 300 -17.97 -14.24 -16.13
C ALA A 300 -19.26 -13.74 -16.81
N LEU A 301 -19.27 -12.53 -17.40
CA LEU A 301 -20.40 -12.04 -18.17
C LEU A 301 -20.66 -12.93 -19.40
N ASN A 302 -21.86 -13.49 -19.48
CA ASN A 302 -22.21 -14.52 -20.45
C ASN A 302 -23.16 -14.05 -21.56
N GLY A 303 -23.31 -12.72 -21.75
CA GLY A 303 -24.25 -12.18 -22.75
C GLY A 303 -23.95 -12.62 -24.19
N ALA A 304 -22.67 -12.82 -24.54
CA ALA A 304 -22.31 -13.35 -25.86
C ALA A 304 -22.84 -14.77 -26.09
N GLN A 305 -22.74 -15.64 -25.06
CA GLN A 305 -23.28 -16.99 -25.11
C GLN A 305 -24.81 -16.98 -25.17
N ASN A 306 -25.45 -16.13 -24.36
CA ASN A 306 -26.90 -15.99 -24.35
C ASN A 306 -27.43 -15.53 -25.72
N LEU A 307 -26.76 -14.57 -26.35
CA LEU A 307 -27.08 -14.12 -27.71
C LEU A 307 -26.94 -15.24 -28.73
N ALA A 308 -25.83 -15.99 -28.70
CA ALA A 308 -25.61 -17.12 -29.60
C ALA A 308 -26.72 -18.17 -29.47
N ASN A 309 -27.07 -18.55 -28.24
CA ASN A 309 -28.17 -19.48 -27.95
C ASN A 309 -29.50 -18.95 -28.49
N LYS A 310 -29.79 -17.66 -28.26
CA LYS A 310 -31.05 -17.07 -28.71
C LYS A 310 -31.17 -16.98 -30.23
N LYS A 311 -30.06 -16.72 -30.93
CA LYS A 311 -30.00 -16.79 -32.39
C LYS A 311 -30.32 -18.20 -32.89
N GLN A 312 -29.71 -19.22 -32.30
CA GLN A 312 -29.96 -20.62 -32.66
C GLN A 312 -31.42 -21.01 -32.44
N GLU A 313 -31.98 -20.69 -31.27
CA GLU A 313 -33.38 -20.93 -30.92
C GLU A 313 -34.33 -20.25 -31.93
N THR A 314 -34.07 -18.98 -32.25
CA THR A 314 -34.93 -18.19 -33.13
C THR A 314 -34.85 -18.68 -34.58
N THR A 315 -33.67 -19.02 -35.08
CA THR A 315 -33.49 -19.64 -36.40
C THR A 315 -34.25 -20.97 -36.50
N ALA A 316 -34.20 -21.80 -35.45
CA ALA A 316 -34.97 -23.05 -35.41
C ALA A 316 -36.49 -22.78 -35.46
N ASN A 317 -36.97 -21.80 -34.68
CA ASN A 317 -38.38 -21.41 -34.68
C ASN A 317 -38.83 -20.89 -36.06
N ILE A 318 -38.05 -20.01 -36.71
CA ILE A 318 -38.36 -19.50 -38.06
C ILE A 318 -38.48 -20.64 -39.07
N ASN A 319 -37.58 -21.64 -38.99
CA ASN A 319 -37.61 -22.76 -39.91
C ASN A 319 -38.86 -23.66 -39.73
N GLN A 320 -39.44 -23.69 -38.52
CA GLN A 320 -40.66 -24.43 -38.20
C GLN A 320 -41.96 -23.69 -38.59
N LEU A 321 -41.90 -22.39 -38.88
CA LEU A 321 -43.07 -21.64 -39.37
C LEU A 321 -43.55 -22.24 -40.70
N SER A 322 -44.84 -22.56 -40.78
CA SER A 322 -45.38 -23.47 -41.81
C SER A 322 -45.84 -22.76 -43.07
N HIS A 323 -46.11 -21.46 -43.02
CA HIS A 323 -46.69 -20.69 -44.11
C HIS A 323 -45.66 -19.84 -44.86
N LEU A 324 -44.51 -19.55 -44.23
CA LEU A 324 -43.41 -18.83 -44.87
C LEU A 324 -42.75 -19.64 -46.00
N ASN A 325 -42.42 -18.96 -47.10
CA ASN A 325 -41.63 -19.53 -48.19
C ASN A 325 -40.11 -19.49 -47.89
N ASN A 326 -39.31 -20.19 -48.70
CA ASN A 326 -37.86 -20.29 -48.51
C ASN A 326 -37.14 -18.93 -48.53
N ALA A 327 -37.54 -18.01 -49.41
CA ALA A 327 -36.90 -16.70 -49.55
C ALA A 327 -37.13 -15.82 -48.30
N GLN A 328 -38.35 -15.84 -47.76
CA GLN A 328 -38.71 -15.16 -46.51
C GLN A 328 -37.98 -15.74 -45.31
N LYS A 329 -37.92 -17.07 -45.19
CA LYS A 329 -37.15 -17.74 -44.12
C LYS A 329 -35.67 -17.37 -44.19
N GLN A 330 -35.08 -17.33 -45.38
CA GLN A 330 -33.67 -16.97 -45.57
C GLN A 330 -33.38 -15.53 -45.14
N ASP A 331 -34.23 -14.57 -45.52
CA ASP A 331 -34.09 -13.17 -45.12
C ASP A 331 -34.20 -12.99 -43.60
N LEU A 332 -35.18 -13.64 -42.97
CA LEU A 332 -35.37 -13.59 -41.51
C LEU A 332 -34.18 -14.24 -40.77
N ASN A 333 -33.71 -15.41 -41.22
CA ASN A 333 -32.54 -16.07 -40.63
C ASN A 333 -31.27 -15.22 -40.77
N THR A 334 -31.13 -14.47 -41.88
CA THR A 334 -30.02 -13.53 -42.06
C THR A 334 -30.10 -12.37 -41.07
N GLN A 335 -31.30 -11.81 -40.85
CA GLN A 335 -31.53 -10.78 -39.84
C GLN A 335 -31.22 -11.28 -38.42
N VAL A 336 -31.62 -12.51 -38.06
CA VAL A 336 -31.25 -13.14 -36.77
C VAL A 336 -29.73 -13.27 -36.65
N THR A 337 -29.06 -13.75 -37.69
CA THR A 337 -27.60 -13.95 -37.70
C THR A 337 -26.86 -12.63 -37.46
N ASN A 338 -27.34 -11.54 -38.06
CA ASN A 338 -26.74 -10.21 -37.97
C ASN A 338 -27.20 -9.40 -36.76
N ALA A 339 -28.16 -9.89 -35.98
CA ALA A 339 -28.68 -9.17 -34.82
C ALA A 339 -27.57 -8.91 -33.77
N PRO A 340 -27.39 -7.65 -33.30
CA PRO A 340 -26.31 -7.31 -32.39
C PRO A 340 -26.59 -7.69 -30.93
N ASN A 341 -27.84 -7.97 -30.56
CA ASN A 341 -28.25 -8.30 -29.19
C ASN A 341 -29.57 -9.08 -29.16
N ILE A 342 -29.93 -9.59 -27.99
CA ILE A 342 -31.15 -10.41 -27.80
C ILE A 342 -32.42 -9.63 -28.13
N SER A 343 -32.47 -8.32 -27.83
CA SER A 343 -33.63 -7.48 -28.15
C SER A 343 -33.90 -7.45 -29.65
N THR A 344 -32.87 -7.27 -30.48
CA THR A 344 -33.02 -7.32 -31.95
C THR A 344 -33.43 -8.71 -32.43
N VAL A 345 -32.91 -9.79 -31.83
CA VAL A 345 -33.36 -11.16 -32.17
C VAL A 345 -34.85 -11.35 -31.88
N ASN A 346 -35.36 -10.86 -30.74
CA ASN A 346 -36.77 -10.94 -30.39
C ASN A 346 -37.67 -10.11 -31.33
N GLN A 347 -37.18 -8.96 -31.83
CA GLN A 347 -37.89 -8.19 -32.86
C GLN A 347 -38.02 -8.97 -34.17
N VAL A 348 -36.94 -9.64 -34.61
CA VAL A 348 -36.99 -10.49 -35.81
C VAL A 348 -37.91 -11.69 -35.61
N LYS A 349 -37.92 -12.31 -34.41
CA LYS A 349 -38.87 -13.37 -34.06
C LYS A 349 -40.32 -12.90 -34.23
N THR A 350 -40.66 -11.75 -33.66
CA THR A 350 -42.01 -11.17 -33.76
C THR A 350 -42.39 -10.87 -35.21
N LYS A 351 -41.45 -10.31 -35.99
CA LYS A 351 -41.63 -10.05 -37.42
C LYS A 351 -41.89 -11.34 -38.20
N ALA A 352 -41.19 -12.42 -37.88
CA ALA A 352 -41.38 -13.72 -38.51
C ALA A 352 -42.77 -14.30 -38.23
N GLU A 353 -43.21 -14.26 -36.97
CA GLU A 353 -44.54 -14.74 -36.55
C GLU A 353 -45.67 -13.94 -37.21
N GLN A 354 -45.53 -12.61 -37.32
CA GLN A 354 -46.50 -11.75 -38.00
C GLN A 354 -46.55 -12.01 -39.51
N LEU A 355 -45.40 -12.23 -40.15
CA LEU A 355 -45.33 -12.58 -41.56
C LEU A 355 -45.97 -13.95 -41.83
N ASP A 356 -45.75 -14.94 -40.95
CA ASP A 356 -46.35 -16.28 -41.10
C ASP A 356 -47.87 -16.21 -41.02
N GLN A 357 -48.43 -15.43 -40.09
CA GLN A 357 -49.88 -15.20 -40.02
C GLN A 357 -50.42 -14.48 -41.26
N ALA A 358 -49.70 -13.49 -41.80
CA ALA A 358 -50.11 -12.83 -43.03
C ALA A 358 -50.10 -13.81 -44.22
N MET A 359 -49.10 -14.69 -44.28
CA MET A 359 -48.99 -15.74 -45.30
C MET A 359 -50.13 -16.76 -45.17
N GLU A 360 -50.46 -17.20 -43.96
CA GLU A 360 -51.62 -18.05 -43.70
C GLU A 360 -52.91 -17.42 -44.22
N ARG A 361 -53.14 -16.12 -43.92
CA ARG A 361 -54.30 -15.39 -44.44
C ARG A 361 -54.31 -15.31 -45.97
N LEU A 362 -53.15 -15.11 -46.61
CA LEU A 362 -53.05 -15.09 -48.07
C LEU A 362 -53.34 -16.48 -48.68
N ILE A 363 -52.78 -17.54 -48.10
CA ILE A 363 -53.03 -18.94 -48.49
C ILE A 363 -54.53 -19.24 -48.41
N ASN A 364 -55.17 -18.88 -47.29
CA ASN A 364 -56.61 -19.07 -47.09
C ASN A 364 -57.44 -18.20 -48.05
N GLY A 365 -57.00 -16.98 -48.33
CA GLY A 365 -57.67 -16.04 -49.22
C GLY A 365 -57.77 -16.49 -50.68
N ILE A 366 -56.87 -17.38 -51.14
CA ILE A 366 -56.91 -17.99 -52.47
C ILE A 366 -57.28 -19.48 -52.45
N HIS A 367 -57.65 -20.03 -51.29
CA HIS A 367 -57.93 -21.46 -51.16
C HIS A 367 -59.08 -21.92 -52.06
N ASP A 368 -60.10 -21.09 -52.22
CA ASP A 368 -61.28 -21.39 -53.04
C ASP A 368 -61.15 -20.90 -54.50
N LYS A 369 -59.94 -20.55 -54.95
CA LYS A 369 -59.71 -19.97 -56.29
C LYS A 369 -60.34 -20.77 -57.43
N ASP A 370 -60.26 -22.10 -57.35
CA ASP A 370 -60.76 -22.99 -58.41
C ASP A 370 -62.29 -23.07 -58.39
N GLN A 371 -62.91 -23.01 -57.20
CA GLN A 371 -64.36 -22.91 -57.06
C GLN A 371 -64.87 -21.58 -57.61
N VAL A 372 -64.18 -20.47 -57.28
CA VAL A 372 -64.51 -19.15 -57.81
C VAL A 372 -64.44 -19.16 -59.34
N LYS A 373 -63.38 -19.75 -59.93
CA LYS A 373 -63.21 -19.84 -61.40
C LYS A 373 -64.26 -20.71 -62.11
N GLN A 374 -64.92 -21.62 -61.39
CA GLN A 374 -66.03 -22.43 -61.92
C GLN A 374 -67.40 -21.81 -61.69
N SER A 375 -67.51 -20.78 -60.84
CA SER A 375 -68.76 -20.12 -60.53
C SER A 375 -69.27 -19.30 -61.72
N VAL A 376 -70.59 -19.19 -61.84
CA VAL A 376 -71.26 -18.28 -62.80
C VAL A 376 -70.76 -16.85 -62.62
N ASN A 377 -70.56 -16.44 -61.35
CA ASN A 377 -70.06 -15.11 -61.05
C ASN A 377 -68.71 -14.79 -61.70
N TYR A 378 -67.88 -15.81 -61.96
CA TYR A 378 -66.65 -15.66 -62.72
C TYR A 378 -66.86 -15.90 -64.22
N THR A 379 -67.46 -17.03 -64.64
CA THR A 379 -67.54 -17.42 -66.06
C THR A 379 -68.25 -16.38 -66.93
N ASP A 380 -69.26 -15.72 -66.38
CA ASP A 380 -70.08 -14.74 -67.10
C ASP A 380 -69.66 -13.29 -66.80
N ALA A 381 -68.65 -13.09 -65.94
CA ALA A 381 -68.11 -11.77 -65.64
C ALA A 381 -67.54 -11.06 -66.87
N ASP A 382 -67.27 -9.76 -66.75
CA ASP A 382 -66.57 -9.04 -67.82
C ASP A 382 -65.13 -9.56 -67.98
N PRO A 383 -64.62 -9.69 -69.22
CA PRO A 383 -63.28 -10.22 -69.46
C PRO A 383 -62.18 -9.52 -68.66
N GLU A 384 -62.24 -8.20 -68.52
CA GLU A 384 -61.26 -7.42 -67.74
C GLU A 384 -61.26 -7.80 -66.26
N LYS A 385 -62.43 -8.12 -65.69
CA LYS A 385 -62.56 -8.52 -64.28
C LYS A 385 -62.09 -9.95 -64.05
N GLN A 386 -62.32 -10.85 -65.00
CA GLN A 386 -61.72 -12.19 -65.01
C GLN A 386 -60.19 -12.09 -65.03
N THR A 387 -59.63 -11.28 -65.93
CA THR A 387 -58.19 -11.04 -66.03
C THR A 387 -57.64 -10.43 -64.74
N ALA A 388 -58.32 -9.44 -64.15
CA ALA A 388 -57.87 -8.82 -62.90
C ALA A 388 -57.84 -9.84 -61.74
N TYR A 389 -58.87 -10.66 -61.59
CA TYR A 389 -58.88 -11.73 -60.57
C TYR A 389 -57.81 -12.78 -60.83
N ASN A 390 -57.63 -13.24 -62.08
CA ASN A 390 -56.57 -14.18 -62.43
C ASN A 390 -55.19 -13.63 -62.12
N ASN A 391 -54.92 -12.36 -62.47
CA ASN A 391 -53.64 -11.72 -62.19
C ASN A 391 -53.39 -11.61 -60.68
N ALA A 392 -54.42 -11.28 -59.89
CA ALA A 392 -54.33 -11.22 -58.43
C ALA A 392 -54.03 -12.60 -57.81
N VAL A 393 -54.70 -13.65 -58.29
CA VAL A 393 -54.44 -15.04 -57.86
C VAL A 393 -53.03 -15.46 -58.26
N THR A 394 -52.58 -15.22 -59.49
CA THR A 394 -51.22 -15.55 -59.94
C THR A 394 -50.17 -14.80 -59.09
N ALA A 395 -50.39 -13.53 -58.77
CA ALA A 395 -49.50 -12.76 -57.91
C ALA A 395 -49.44 -13.34 -56.49
N ALA A 396 -50.58 -13.76 -55.92
CA ALA A 396 -50.64 -14.44 -54.64
C ALA A 396 -49.94 -15.81 -54.68
N GLU A 397 -50.14 -16.60 -55.73
CA GLU A 397 -49.46 -17.89 -55.96
C GLU A 397 -47.93 -17.73 -56.03
N ASN A 398 -47.44 -16.67 -56.69
CA ASN A 398 -46.02 -16.33 -56.74
C ASN A 398 -45.43 -15.94 -55.37
N ILE A 399 -46.26 -15.50 -54.42
CA ILE A 399 -45.83 -15.20 -53.04
C ILE A 399 -45.86 -16.48 -52.19
N ILE A 400 -46.97 -17.25 -52.24
CA ILE A 400 -47.16 -18.40 -51.35
C ILE A 400 -46.41 -19.66 -51.78
N ASN A 401 -45.84 -19.70 -52.99
CA ASN A 401 -45.05 -20.84 -53.45
C ASN A 401 -43.91 -21.13 -52.46
N GLN A 402 -43.96 -22.28 -51.77
CA GLN A 402 -43.01 -22.56 -50.69
C GLN A 402 -41.55 -22.64 -51.18
N ALA A 403 -41.32 -23.18 -52.37
CA ALA A 403 -39.98 -23.41 -52.90
C ALA A 403 -39.37 -22.15 -53.53
N ASN A 404 -40.16 -21.45 -54.36
CA ASN A 404 -39.69 -20.38 -55.26
C ASN A 404 -40.48 -19.08 -55.10
N GLY A 405 -41.20 -18.93 -53.98
CA GLY A 405 -41.97 -17.72 -53.70
C GLY A 405 -41.08 -16.49 -53.58
N THR A 406 -41.63 -15.33 -53.94
CA THR A 406 -40.92 -14.05 -53.77
C THR A 406 -40.69 -13.72 -52.29
N ASN A 407 -39.61 -13.00 -51.97
CA ASN A 407 -39.34 -12.50 -50.61
C ASN A 407 -40.25 -11.31 -50.26
N ALA A 408 -41.56 -11.53 -50.23
CA ALA A 408 -42.54 -10.51 -49.90
C ALA A 408 -42.55 -10.26 -48.38
N ASN A 409 -42.46 -8.99 -47.98
CA ASN A 409 -42.65 -8.59 -46.58
C ASN A 409 -44.13 -8.60 -46.18
N GLN A 410 -44.43 -8.39 -44.89
CA GLN A 410 -45.80 -8.49 -44.36
C GLN A 410 -46.78 -7.60 -45.12
N SER A 411 -46.41 -6.33 -45.37
CA SER A 411 -47.28 -5.37 -46.06
C SER A 411 -47.54 -5.77 -47.52
N GLN A 412 -46.55 -6.36 -48.21
CA GLN A 412 -46.73 -6.87 -49.57
C GLN A 412 -47.65 -8.10 -49.60
N VAL A 413 -47.54 -9.00 -48.62
CA VAL A 413 -48.43 -10.15 -48.46
C VAL A 413 -49.88 -9.69 -48.21
N GLU A 414 -50.06 -8.73 -47.31
CA GLU A 414 -51.38 -8.16 -46.99
C GLU A 414 -51.98 -7.39 -48.19
N ALA A 415 -51.17 -6.67 -48.95
CA ALA A 415 -51.60 -6.01 -50.18
C ALA A 415 -52.05 -7.01 -51.26
N ALA A 416 -51.33 -8.13 -51.41
CA ALA A 416 -51.73 -9.20 -52.31
C ALA A 416 -53.07 -9.81 -51.90
N LEU A 417 -53.27 -10.08 -50.60
CA LEU A 417 -54.53 -10.57 -50.06
C LEU A 417 -55.69 -9.59 -50.31
N SER A 418 -55.46 -8.30 -50.08
CA SER A 418 -56.44 -7.24 -50.35
C SER A 418 -56.81 -7.19 -51.83
N THR A 419 -55.82 -7.35 -52.73
CA THR A 419 -56.03 -7.34 -54.18
C THR A 419 -56.85 -8.55 -54.63
N VAL A 420 -56.53 -9.75 -54.13
CA VAL A 420 -57.33 -10.98 -54.35
C VAL A 420 -58.77 -10.76 -53.89
N THR A 421 -58.96 -10.26 -52.67
CA THR A 421 -60.28 -10.03 -52.08
C THR A 421 -61.11 -9.04 -52.90
N THR A 422 -60.51 -7.92 -53.28
CA THR A 422 -61.19 -6.85 -54.03
C THR A 422 -61.55 -7.29 -55.45
N THR A 423 -60.62 -7.96 -56.15
CA THR A 423 -60.87 -8.45 -57.52
C THR A 423 -61.90 -9.58 -57.54
N LYS A 424 -61.90 -10.45 -56.54
CA LYS A 424 -62.93 -11.48 -56.33
C LYS A 424 -64.32 -10.86 -56.14
N GLN A 425 -64.43 -9.82 -55.31
CA GLN A 425 -65.69 -9.11 -55.08
C GLN A 425 -66.16 -8.32 -56.32
N ALA A 426 -65.23 -7.88 -57.17
CA ALA A 426 -65.56 -7.10 -58.38
C ALA A 426 -66.17 -7.95 -59.50
N LEU A 427 -66.01 -9.28 -59.47
CA LEU A 427 -66.65 -10.23 -60.38
C LEU A 427 -68.16 -10.00 -60.42
N ASN A 428 -68.73 -10.00 -61.63
CA ASN A 428 -70.10 -9.56 -61.87
C ASN A 428 -70.90 -10.49 -62.78
N GLY A 429 -70.48 -11.75 -62.91
CA GLY A 429 -71.21 -12.72 -63.74
C GLY A 429 -72.63 -12.94 -63.24
N ASP A 430 -72.85 -13.05 -61.93
CA ASP A 430 -74.20 -13.25 -61.37
C ASP A 430 -75.10 -12.05 -61.65
N ARG A 431 -74.54 -10.83 -61.55
CA ARG A 431 -75.24 -9.59 -61.91
C ARG A 431 -75.58 -9.60 -63.40
N LYS A 432 -74.64 -9.97 -64.27
CA LYS A 432 -74.87 -10.01 -65.72
C LYS A 432 -75.91 -11.03 -66.12
N VAL A 433 -75.92 -12.22 -65.50
CA VAL A 433 -76.98 -13.22 -65.71
C VAL A 433 -78.33 -12.67 -65.26
N THR A 434 -78.37 -11.95 -64.14
CA THR A 434 -79.59 -11.30 -63.66
C THR A 434 -80.07 -10.22 -64.62
N ASP A 435 -79.18 -9.33 -65.09
CA ASP A 435 -79.47 -8.27 -66.05
C ASP A 435 -79.94 -8.88 -67.39
N ALA A 436 -79.30 -9.94 -67.87
CA ALA A 436 -79.69 -10.65 -69.09
C ALA A 436 -81.07 -11.32 -68.96
N LYS A 437 -81.38 -11.97 -67.84
CA LYS A 437 -82.71 -12.52 -67.54
C LYS A 437 -83.78 -11.43 -67.53
N ASN A 438 -83.50 -10.29 -66.90
CA ASN A 438 -84.41 -9.14 -66.86
C ASN A 438 -84.63 -8.54 -68.25
N ASN A 439 -83.58 -8.37 -69.04
CA ASN A 439 -83.66 -7.87 -70.42
C ASN A 439 -84.42 -8.86 -71.32
N ALA A 440 -84.18 -10.17 -71.18
CA ALA A 440 -84.92 -11.20 -71.90
C ALA A 440 -86.41 -11.19 -71.53
N ASN A 441 -86.76 -11.06 -70.24
CA ASN A 441 -88.14 -10.93 -69.79
C ASN A 441 -88.82 -9.65 -70.32
N GLN A 442 -88.10 -8.51 -70.34
CA GLN A 442 -88.61 -7.27 -70.93
C GLN A 442 -88.84 -7.43 -72.44
N THR A 443 -87.91 -8.05 -73.16
CA THR A 443 -88.02 -8.31 -74.61
C THR A 443 -89.21 -9.23 -74.91
N LEU A 444 -89.38 -10.31 -74.14
CA LEU A 444 -90.54 -11.20 -74.21
C LEU A 444 -91.86 -10.45 -73.95
N SER A 445 -91.86 -9.48 -73.03
CA SER A 445 -93.04 -8.66 -72.73
C SER A 445 -93.38 -7.63 -73.82
N THR A 446 -92.44 -7.32 -74.73
CA THR A 446 -92.65 -6.38 -75.87
C THR A 446 -92.97 -7.08 -77.20
N LEU A 447 -92.92 -8.42 -77.24
CA LEU A 447 -93.30 -9.21 -78.41
C LEU A 447 -94.83 -9.39 -78.46
N ASP A 448 -95.56 -8.32 -78.77
CA ASP A 448 -97.04 -8.30 -78.92
C ASP A 448 -97.58 -9.16 -80.09
N ASN A 449 -96.73 -9.83 -80.87
CA ASN A 449 -97.10 -10.63 -82.05
C ASN A 449 -96.68 -12.11 -81.95
N LEU A 450 -96.71 -12.72 -80.76
CA LEU A 450 -96.48 -14.17 -80.60
C LEU A 450 -97.76 -15.02 -80.44
N ASN A 451 -98.95 -14.43 -80.64
CA ASN A 451 -100.20 -15.17 -80.81
C ASN A 451 -100.81 -14.87 -82.21
N ASN A 452 -100.25 -15.48 -83.26
CA ASN A 452 -100.96 -15.95 -84.46
C ASN A 452 -99.95 -16.44 -85.54
N ALA A 453 -99.48 -17.69 -85.42
CA ALA A 453 -99.21 -18.64 -86.52
C ALA A 453 -98.58 -19.93 -85.95
#